data_AF-A0A016UZH4-F1
#
_entry.id   AF-A0A016UZH4-F1
#
_cell.length_a   1.000
_cell.length_b   1.000
_cell.length_c   1.000
_cell.angle_alpha   90.00
_cell.angle_beta   90.00
_cell.angle_gamma   90.00
#
_symmetry.space_group_name_H-M   'P 1'
#
loop_
_entity.id
_entity.type
_entity.pdbx_description
1 polymer ?
#
loop_
_entity_poly.entity_id
_entity_poly.type
_entity_poly.pdbx_seq_one_letter_code
_entity_poly.pdbx_strand_id
1 'polypeptide(L)'
;MSVVPSFCCGSDHRLLRAKIRFSCKIEKNICHRGGREVICDDTILAESLSEHNWDIVEDPTEDYKVLSEKIRACANRALKSGTTNLERISKATKELLVKREALRLDPNASRIEQMIASASCRRTLHEEP
;
A
#
# COMPACT_ATOMS: atom_id res chain seq x y z
N MET A 1 40.75 15.95 -25.42
CA MET A 1 39.50 15.36 -25.94
C MET A 1 39.48 13.89 -25.59
N SER A 2 38.59 13.44 -24.70
CA SER A 2 38.55 12.05 -24.21
C SER A 2 37.39 11.32 -24.88
N VAL A 3 37.69 10.42 -25.80
CA VAL A 3 36.71 9.58 -26.49
C VAL A 3 36.51 8.32 -25.64
N VAL A 4 35.26 7.99 -25.32
CA VAL A 4 34.91 6.80 -24.52
C VAL A 4 35.30 5.54 -25.31
N PRO A 5 36.03 4.58 -24.72
CA PRO A 5 36.37 3.33 -25.41
C PRO A 5 35.11 2.57 -25.82
N SER A 6 35.10 1.95 -27.01
CA SER A 6 34.00 1.10 -27.43
C SER A 6 33.93 -0.16 -26.56
N PHE A 7 32.72 -0.61 -26.25
CA PHE A 7 32.51 -1.85 -25.52
C PHE A 7 32.80 -3.03 -26.47
N CYS A 8 33.98 -3.64 -26.35
CA CYS A 8 34.34 -4.86 -27.09
C CYS A 8 33.62 -6.09 -26.51
N CYS A 9 32.29 -6.16 -26.65
CA CYS A 9 31.49 -7.30 -26.20
C CYS A 9 31.27 -8.37 -27.29
N GLY A 10 31.69 -8.13 -28.54
CA GLY A 10 31.43 -9.06 -29.65
C GLY A 10 29.94 -9.34 -29.91
N SER A 11 29.06 -8.49 -29.38
CA SER A 11 27.61 -8.60 -29.47
C SER A 11 27.11 -7.60 -30.51
N ASP A 12 26.37 -8.10 -31.51
CA ASP A 12 25.74 -7.27 -32.55
C ASP A 12 24.52 -6.47 -32.03
N HIS A 13 24.20 -6.58 -30.74
CA HIS A 13 23.09 -5.86 -30.14
C HIS A 13 23.45 -4.41 -29.82
N ARG A 14 22.61 -3.47 -30.28
CA ARG A 14 22.76 -2.04 -29.97
C ARG A 14 22.46 -1.80 -28.49
N LEU A 15 23.46 -1.33 -27.72
CA LEU A 15 23.23 -0.93 -26.33
C LEU A 15 22.33 0.31 -26.26
N LEU A 16 21.23 0.20 -25.51
CA LEU A 16 20.37 1.34 -25.17
C LEU A 16 20.90 2.01 -23.90
N ARG A 17 21.33 3.26 -23.99
CA ARG A 17 21.67 4.09 -22.83
C ARG A 17 20.50 5.00 -22.50
N ALA A 18 19.82 4.73 -21.38
CA ALA A 18 18.80 5.62 -20.83
C ALA A 18 19.40 6.53 -19.75
N LYS A 19 18.93 7.78 -19.69
CA LYS A 19 19.22 8.71 -18.59
C LYS A 19 17.90 9.02 -17.88
N ILE A 20 17.73 8.46 -16.69
CA ILE A 20 16.55 8.68 -15.87
C ILE A 20 16.79 9.91 -15.00
N ARG A 21 15.84 10.85 -14.99
CA ARG A 21 15.83 12.00 -14.09
C ARG A 21 14.58 11.92 -13.23
N PHE A 22 14.77 11.85 -11.93
CA PHE A 22 13.67 11.97 -10.96
C PHE A 22 13.36 13.46 -10.75
N SER A 23 12.08 13.82 -10.75
CA SER A 23 11.68 15.17 -10.37
C SER A 23 11.48 15.24 -8.85
N CYS A 24 12.02 16.27 -8.21
CA CYS A 24 11.84 16.53 -6.77
C CYS A 24 10.37 16.70 -6.35
N LYS A 25 9.47 16.98 -7.32
CA LYS A 25 8.01 17.01 -7.09
C LYS A 25 7.41 15.62 -6.88
N ILE A 26 7.93 14.59 -7.56
CA ILE A 26 7.49 13.19 -7.38
C ILE A 26 7.95 12.67 -6.02
N GLU A 27 9.19 13.01 -5.64
CA GLU A 27 9.79 12.59 -4.36
C GLU A 27 8.98 13.11 -3.16
N LYS A 28 8.59 14.39 -3.16
CA LYS A 28 7.72 14.96 -2.12
C LYS A 28 6.33 14.31 -2.08
N ASN A 29 5.77 13.90 -3.23
CA ASN A 29 4.46 13.25 -3.27
C ASN A 29 4.51 11.83 -2.66
N ILE A 30 5.62 11.11 -2.83
CA ILE A 30 5.83 9.79 -2.22
C ILE A 30 5.99 9.93 -0.70
N CYS A 31 6.78 10.90 -0.22
CA CYS A 31 6.97 11.12 1.22
C CYS A 31 5.71 11.64 1.94
N HIS A 32 4.82 12.33 1.23
CA HIS A 32 3.57 12.88 1.79
C HIS A 32 2.33 12.01 1.56
N ARG A 33 2.42 10.96 0.72
CA ARG A 33 1.49 9.84 0.83
C ARG A 33 1.84 9.12 2.12
N GLY A 34 1.28 9.58 3.23
CA GLY A 34 1.13 8.77 4.43
C GLY A 34 0.39 7.50 4.04
N GLY A 35 1.13 6.49 3.60
CA GLY A 35 0.64 5.12 3.59
C GLY A 35 0.14 4.86 5.00
N ARG A 36 -0.99 4.18 5.14
CA ARG A 36 -1.35 3.62 6.45
C ARG A 36 -0.11 2.93 6.96
N GLU A 37 0.41 3.36 8.11
CA GLU A 37 1.48 2.64 8.77
C GLU A 37 0.84 1.33 9.21
N VAL A 38 1.09 0.32 8.38
CA VAL A 38 0.65 -1.03 8.60
C VAL A 38 1.64 -1.58 9.62
N ILE A 39 1.24 -1.54 10.89
CA ILE A 39 2.07 -2.02 11.98
C ILE A 39 1.99 -3.55 11.94
N CYS A 40 3.08 -4.17 11.53
CA CYS A 40 3.24 -5.61 11.63
C CYS A 40 3.67 -5.95 13.06
N ASP A 41 2.95 -6.86 13.71
CA ASP A 41 3.41 -7.43 14.97
C ASP A 41 4.35 -8.60 14.69
N ASP A 42 5.65 -8.36 14.87
CA ASP A 42 6.70 -9.34 14.61
C ASP A 42 6.54 -10.60 15.47
N THR A 43 5.97 -10.49 16.68
CA THR A 43 5.76 -11.65 17.56
C THR A 43 4.64 -12.53 17.04
N ILE A 44 3.52 -11.93 16.63
CA ILE A 44 2.38 -12.65 16.03
C ILE A 44 2.78 -13.23 14.66
N LEU A 45 3.61 -12.53 13.90
CA LEU A 45 4.13 -13.02 12.63
C LEU A 45 4.99 -14.27 12.84
N ALA A 46 5.92 -14.24 13.80
CA ALA A 46 6.79 -15.36 14.10
C ALA A 46 6.00 -16.59 14.59
N GLU A 47 5.02 -16.38 15.47
CA GLU A 47 4.11 -17.45 15.93
C GLU A 47 3.32 -18.04 14.75
N SER A 48 2.71 -17.19 13.93
CA SER A 48 1.92 -17.63 12.76
C SER A 48 2.77 -18.42 11.76
N LEU A 49 4.02 -18.02 11.51
CA LEU A 49 4.92 -18.75 10.61
C LEU A 49 5.31 -20.13 11.18
N SER A 50 5.42 -20.25 12.50
CA SER A 50 5.77 -21.51 13.17
C SER A 50 4.63 -22.53 13.23
N GLU A 51 3.38 -22.07 13.19
CA GLU A 51 2.19 -22.93 13.15
C GLU A 51 2.01 -23.66 11.80
N HIS A 52 2.55 -23.10 10.72
CA HIS A 52 2.36 -23.64 9.38
C HIS A 52 3.38 -24.71 9.05
N ASN A 53 2.90 -25.81 8.45
CA ASN A 53 3.77 -26.79 7.82
C ASN A 53 4.16 -26.33 6.41
N TRP A 54 5.44 -26.34 6.09
CA TRP A 54 6.03 -25.82 4.84
C TRP A 54 6.43 -26.93 3.86
N ASP A 55 5.69 -28.03 3.89
CA ASP A 55 5.89 -29.15 2.97
C ASP A 55 5.81 -28.70 1.51
N ILE A 56 6.71 -29.25 0.71
CA ILE A 56 6.80 -29.00 -0.73
C ILE A 56 5.79 -29.90 -1.43
N VAL A 57 4.91 -29.31 -2.22
CA VAL A 57 3.97 -30.04 -3.08
C VAL A 57 4.68 -30.43 -4.38
N GLU A 58 4.35 -31.61 -4.91
CA GLU A 58 5.01 -32.17 -6.10
C GLU A 58 4.77 -31.31 -7.36
N ASP A 59 3.58 -30.71 -7.50
CA ASP A 59 3.30 -29.75 -8.56
C ASP A 59 3.78 -28.34 -8.16
N PRO A 60 4.72 -27.72 -8.91
CA PRO A 60 5.27 -26.41 -8.56
C PRO A 60 4.26 -25.26 -8.63
N THR A 61 3.21 -25.40 -9.46
CA THR A 61 2.20 -24.35 -9.61
C THR A 61 1.30 -24.31 -8.39
N GLU A 62 0.86 -25.48 -7.93
CA GLU A 62 0.08 -25.64 -6.71
C GLU A 62 0.93 -25.35 -5.46
N ASP A 63 2.20 -25.77 -5.43
CA ASP A 63 3.13 -25.44 -4.34
C ASP A 63 3.23 -23.92 -4.12
N TYR A 64 3.45 -23.17 -5.20
CA TYR A 64 3.56 -21.71 -5.12
C TYR A 64 2.25 -21.02 -4.69
N LYS A 65 1.09 -21.52 -5.14
CA LYS A 65 -0.22 -21.00 -4.71
C LYS A 65 -0.41 -21.21 -3.22
N VAL A 66 -0.19 -22.43 -2.73
CA VAL A 66 -0.33 -22.79 -1.31
C VAL A 66 0.63 -21.98 -0.45
N LEU A 67 1.90 -21.84 -0.87
CA LEU A 67 2.90 -21.00 -0.21
C LEU A 67 2.41 -19.54 -0.11
N SER A 68 1.95 -18.98 -1.23
CA SER A 68 1.46 -17.61 -1.29
C SER A 68 0.24 -17.37 -0.40
N GLU A 69 -0.67 -18.35 -0.31
CA GLU A 69 -1.85 -18.29 0.55
C GLU A 69 -1.49 -18.36 2.03
N LYS A 70 -0.58 -19.26 2.42
CA LYS A 70 -0.09 -19.37 3.81
C LYS A 70 0.62 -18.10 4.26
N ILE A 71 1.52 -17.56 3.43
CA ILE A 71 2.22 -16.29 3.72
C ILE A 71 1.21 -15.15 3.87
N ARG A 72 0.22 -15.07 2.98
CA ARG A 72 -0.84 -14.05 3.05
C ARG A 72 -1.65 -14.18 4.34
N ALA A 73 -1.99 -15.40 4.75
CA ALA A 73 -2.71 -15.66 6.00
C ALA A 73 -1.90 -15.21 7.22
N CYS A 74 -0.60 -15.54 7.27
CA CYS A 74 0.31 -15.09 8.33
C CYS A 74 0.41 -13.56 8.38
N ALA A 75 0.61 -12.93 7.22
CA ALA A 75 0.69 -11.47 7.11
C ALA A 75 -0.60 -10.81 7.60
N ASN A 76 -1.78 -11.34 7.23
CA ASN A 76 -3.07 -10.80 7.67
C ASN A 76 -3.28 -10.94 9.18
N ARG A 77 -2.79 -12.02 9.81
CA ARG A 77 -2.85 -12.19 11.27
C ARG A 77 -1.92 -11.24 12.00
N ALA A 78 -0.71 -11.05 11.49
CA ALA A 78 0.28 -10.14 12.06
C ALA A 78 -0.06 -8.66 11.79
N LEU A 79 -0.90 -8.39 10.79
CA LEU A 79 -1.34 -7.05 10.46
C LEU A 79 -2.21 -6.48 11.56
N LYS A 80 -1.66 -5.55 12.33
CA LYS A 80 -2.50 -4.63 13.07
C LYS A 80 -2.95 -3.57 12.09
N SER A 81 -4.25 -3.51 11.84
CA SER A 81 -4.83 -2.31 11.24
C SER A 81 -4.37 -1.15 12.13
N GLY A 82 -3.62 -0.19 11.59
CA GLY A 82 -3.25 1.02 12.33
C GLY A 82 -4.51 1.78 12.74
N THR A 83 -5.16 1.36 13.83
CA THR A 83 -6.38 1.94 14.40
C THR A 83 -6.05 3.05 15.39
N THR A 84 -4.82 3.57 15.37
CA THR A 84 -4.43 4.65 16.27
C THR A 84 -5.26 5.92 16.06
N ASN A 85 -5.85 6.13 14.86
CA ASN A 85 -6.78 7.24 14.62
C ASN A 85 -8.27 6.86 14.60
N LEU A 86 -8.61 5.59 14.37
CA LEU A 86 -10.01 5.16 14.31
C LEU A 86 -10.58 4.88 15.70
N GLU A 87 -9.80 4.40 16.66
CA GLU A 87 -10.32 4.21 18.03
C GLU A 87 -10.57 5.52 18.78
N ARG A 88 -9.81 6.58 18.44
CA ARG A 88 -9.91 7.91 19.09
C ARG A 88 -11.13 8.71 18.68
N ILE A 89 -11.65 8.49 17.47
CA ILE A 89 -12.76 9.25 16.92
C ILE A 89 -14.11 8.61 17.25
N SER A 90 -15.10 9.46 17.52
CA SER A 90 -16.47 9.05 17.82
C SER A 90 -17.04 8.17 16.71
N LYS A 91 -17.99 7.28 17.08
CA LYS A 91 -18.71 6.43 16.13
C LYS A 91 -19.36 7.24 15.00
N ALA A 92 -19.91 8.41 15.32
CA ALA A 92 -20.53 9.31 14.35
C ALA A 92 -19.51 9.79 13.30
N THR A 93 -18.28 10.13 13.73
CA THR A 93 -17.22 10.53 12.81
C THR A 93 -16.76 9.37 11.92
N LYS A 94 -16.75 8.13 12.42
CA LYS A 94 -16.51 6.94 11.58
C LYS A 94 -17.55 6.80 10.48
N GLU A 95 -18.83 6.91 10.82
CA GLU A 95 -19.93 6.79 9.85
C GLU A 95 -19.85 7.87 8.76
N LEU A 96 -19.45 9.10 9.12
CA LEU A 96 -19.22 10.18 8.15
C LEU A 96 -18.07 9.85 7.18
N LEU A 97 -16.97 9.28 7.68
CA LEU A 97 -15.84 8.88 6.83
C LEU A 97 -16.23 7.78 5.85
N VAL A 98 -17.00 6.78 6.30
CA VAL A 98 -17.54 5.72 5.42
C VAL A 98 -18.46 6.31 4.37
N LYS A 99 -19.36 7.22 4.75
CA LYS A 99 -20.27 7.90 3.80
C LYS A 99 -19.51 8.74 2.77
N ARG A 100 -18.45 9.44 3.18
CA ARG A 100 -17.58 10.19 2.28
C ARG A 100 -16.86 9.27 1.30
N GLU A 101 -16.39 8.12 1.76
CA GLU A 101 -15.72 7.14 0.90
C GLU A 101 -16.68 6.55 -0.12
N ALA A 102 -17.89 6.16 0.29
CA ALA A 102 -18.94 5.68 -0.61
C ALA A 102 -19.25 6.70 -1.72
N LEU A 103 -19.45 7.98 -1.37
CA LEU A 103 -19.70 9.05 -2.35
C LEU A 103 -18.51 9.35 -3.26
N ARG A 104 -17.27 9.03 -2.84
CA ARG A 104 -16.08 9.22 -3.67
C ARG A 104 -15.92 8.08 -4.69
N LEU A 105 -16.36 6.88 -4.33
CA LEU A 105 -16.29 5.69 -5.19
C LEU A 105 -17.50 5.58 -6.12
N ASP A 106 -18.63 6.21 -5.77
CA ASP A 106 -19.82 6.23 -6.60
C ASP A 106 -19.62 7.13 -7.85
N PRO A 107 -19.68 6.56 -9.07
CA PRO A 107 -19.55 7.33 -10.31
C PRO A 107 -20.74 8.27 -10.56
N ASN A 108 -21.89 8.06 -9.90
CA ASN A 108 -23.09 8.88 -10.06
C ASN A 108 -23.20 10.01 -9.02
N ALA A 109 -22.33 10.01 -8.00
CA ALA A 109 -22.37 11.02 -6.96
C ALA A 109 -22.02 12.41 -7.51
N SER A 110 -22.83 13.41 -7.15
CA SER A 110 -22.61 14.78 -7.60
C SER A 110 -21.34 15.36 -6.96
N ARG A 111 -20.65 16.22 -7.72
CA ARG A 111 -19.49 16.95 -7.20
C ARG A 111 -19.83 17.76 -5.95
N ILE A 112 -21.04 18.30 -5.88
CA ILE A 112 -21.52 19.07 -4.73
C ILE A 112 -21.66 18.17 -3.50
N GLU A 113 -22.22 16.97 -3.65
CA GLU A 113 -22.38 15.99 -2.57
C GLU A 113 -21.03 15.55 -2.01
N GLN A 114 -20.06 15.28 -2.89
CA GLN A 114 -18.69 14.96 -2.50
C GLN A 114 -18.03 16.10 -1.71
N MET A 115 -18.27 17.35 -2.14
CA MET A 115 -17.74 18.54 -1.46
C MET A 115 -18.38 18.72 -0.09
N ILE A 116 -19.69 18.57 0.02
CA ILE A 116 -20.43 18.66 1.29
C ILE A 116 -19.95 17.58 2.25
N ALA A 117 -19.91 16.32 1.82
CA ALA A 117 -19.42 15.21 2.65
C ALA A 117 -17.98 15.43 3.13
N SER A 118 -17.11 15.93 2.25
CA SER A 118 -15.72 16.25 2.59
C SER A 118 -15.62 17.42 3.57
N ALA A 119 -16.46 18.45 3.44
CA ALA A 119 -16.50 19.58 4.36
C ALA A 119 -17.00 19.16 5.74
N SER A 120 -18.06 18.36 5.80
CA SER A 120 -18.61 17.83 7.06
C SER A 120 -17.57 16.99 7.80
N CYS A 121 -16.89 16.05 7.12
CA CYS A 121 -15.84 15.25 7.75
C CYS A 121 -14.69 16.09 8.31
N ARG A 122 -14.30 17.18 7.64
CA ARG A 122 -13.22 18.05 8.11
C ARG A 122 -13.60 18.82 9.37
N ARG A 123 -14.85 19.29 9.45
CA ARG A 123 -15.35 19.98 10.65
C ARG A 123 -15.39 19.04 11.83
N THR A 124 -16.01 17.86 11.67
CA THR A 124 -16.14 16.91 12.77
C THR A 124 -14.79 16.44 13.28
N LEU A 125 -13.83 16.15 12.39
CA LEU A 125 -12.47 15.77 12.80
C LEU A 125 -11.72 16.88 13.58
N HIS A 126 -12.07 18.15 13.41
CA HIS A 126 -11.50 19.26 14.18
C HIS A 126 -12.19 19.44 15.54
N GLU A 127 -13.41 18.90 15.69
CA GLU A 127 -14.24 19.00 16.88
C GLU A 127 -14.12 17.76 17.79
N GLU A 128 -13.47 16.68 17.32
CA GLU A 128 -13.17 15.50 18.14
C GLU A 128 -12.14 15.84 19.26
N PRO A 129 -12.30 15.27 20.47
CA PRO A 129 -11.48 15.58 21.65
C PRO A 129 -10.05 15.02 21.63
#